data_AF-A0A7V9TRX2-F1
#
_entry.id   AF-A0A7V9TRX2-F1
#
_cell.length_a   1.000
_cell.length_b   1.000
_cell.length_c   1.000
_cell.angle_alpha   90.00
_cell.angle_beta   90.00
_cell.angle_gamma   90.00
#
_symmetry.space_group_name_H-M   'P 1'
#
loop_
_entity.id
_entity.type
_entity.pdbx_description
1 polymer ?
#
loop_
_entity_poly.entity_id
_entity_poly.type
_entity_poly.pdbx_seq_one_letter_code
_entity_poly.pdbx_strand_id
1 'polypeptide(L)'
;MSRADAYAAFYREGRTRLLVQVYAFCGDTEVAQRALSDAYVAAAHHWRKLAGVRDPDAWMRERAFRATSRAQNQGRKPWYVRAKRTADEHRGLLHVLHALEPADRQLLIVRSLAGVDLSTAAREVGLTDEAAEASLQRSADRLRRAGTDPSPAAVTAALAGLRHDLTAEPVERASRLRREGNRRRHTHMALAGLLSLALVIGAGALTATRLPTPNAPEATAPTPDRPTVTPDRADPAPEPAFDTTELSSVADLRRLGLPRPWRLIETSPDFGVTTPYDACLPAVPSDPHAEHSWVRTFESGTGSRRTVAVHALEVSRSADASDRNYRRLVKTYSGCLADNHQIERYAALRGVGDAGSLITMRYVDRRGIHDQQVAIAQSGTAVITWVIDAPTTGPVVGARLVGLAAASVRRVCAAATGSCGRRPFTAVEQPPPSVDRAKGFLTVVDLPVFAGLTDPWVATGPSTARINPAATDCDRADFAGAGAELIRARSFVVPDAERLPDIFGMTQTVGRFGSVDAANAFLDEVDASVRGCSDRQISLEVNADDPITVARGGGRTYEITLTTSESRTITFRMGLIRVGTQVAQITFTPSERFDVSPDEFDQVVQRAALRATQA
;
A
#
# COMPACT_ATOMS: atom_id res chain seq x y z
N MET A 1 -2.05 -34.36 34.97
CA MET A 1 -3.13 -34.43 33.96
C MET A 1 -2.52 -34.20 32.58
N SER A 2 -2.79 -35.03 31.57
CA SER A 2 -2.24 -34.79 30.22
C SER A 2 -2.86 -33.54 29.60
N ARG A 3 -2.22 -32.92 28.60
CA ARG A 3 -2.81 -31.77 27.89
C ARG A 3 -4.15 -32.10 27.23
N ALA A 4 -4.29 -33.34 26.74
CA ALA A 4 -5.53 -33.79 26.14
C ALA A 4 -6.66 -33.92 27.18
N ASP A 5 -6.33 -34.41 28.38
CA ASP A 5 -7.29 -34.55 29.48
C ASP A 5 -7.69 -33.19 30.04
N ALA A 6 -6.75 -32.26 30.16
CA ALA A 6 -7.01 -30.90 30.61
C ALA A 6 -7.98 -30.16 29.66
N TYR A 7 -7.76 -30.30 28.34
CA TYR A 7 -8.66 -29.73 27.34
C TYR A 7 -10.06 -30.39 27.39
N ALA A 8 -10.11 -31.71 27.57
CA ALA A 8 -11.37 -32.43 27.68
C ALA A 8 -12.15 -32.05 28.95
N ALA A 9 -11.46 -31.81 30.07
CA ALA A 9 -12.06 -31.29 31.30
C ALA A 9 -12.66 -29.90 31.06
N PHE A 10 -11.87 -28.97 30.51
CA PHE A 10 -12.33 -27.62 30.16
C PHE A 10 -13.54 -27.60 29.22
N TYR A 11 -13.53 -28.45 28.18
CA TYR A 11 -14.68 -28.60 27.30
C TYR A 11 -15.92 -29.11 28.05
N ARG A 12 -15.78 -30.15 28.89
CA ARG A 12 -16.92 -30.73 29.62
C ARG A 12 -17.52 -29.75 30.62
N GLU A 13 -16.67 -28.98 31.30
CA GLU A 13 -17.07 -28.04 32.35
C GLU A 13 -17.68 -26.76 31.78
N GLY A 14 -17.11 -26.19 30.71
CA GLY A 14 -17.53 -24.89 30.18
C GLY A 14 -18.62 -24.94 29.12
N ARG A 15 -18.75 -26.03 28.35
CA ARG A 15 -19.52 -26.02 27.08
C ARG A 15 -20.97 -25.59 27.25
N THR A 16 -21.66 -26.11 28.27
CA THR A 16 -23.10 -25.87 28.44
C THR A 16 -23.33 -24.41 28.83
N ARG A 17 -22.54 -23.89 29.78
CA ARG A 17 -22.63 -22.50 30.24
C ARG A 17 -22.30 -21.52 29.12
N LEU A 18 -21.27 -21.80 28.33
CA LEU A 18 -20.88 -20.95 27.21
C LEU A 18 -21.91 -21.01 26.07
N LEU A 19 -22.50 -22.19 25.80
CA LEU A 19 -23.51 -22.34 24.75
C LEU A 19 -24.77 -21.52 25.04
N VAL A 20 -25.23 -21.49 26.30
CA VAL A 20 -26.37 -20.65 26.72
C VAL A 20 -26.08 -19.17 26.45
N GLN A 21 -24.86 -18.70 26.73
CA GLN A 21 -24.47 -17.31 26.48
C GLN A 21 -24.44 -16.97 24.99
N VAL A 22 -23.84 -17.83 24.16
CA VAL A 22 -23.79 -17.63 22.71
C VAL A 22 -25.19 -17.69 22.11
N TYR A 23 -26.05 -18.57 22.61
CA TYR A 23 -27.45 -18.66 22.19
C TYR A 23 -28.25 -17.42 22.56
N ALA A 24 -28.10 -16.90 23.79
CA ALA A 24 -28.70 -15.63 24.20
C ALA A 24 -28.24 -14.46 23.30
N PHE A 25 -27.01 -14.51 22.79
CA PHE A 25 -26.45 -13.47 21.94
C PHE A 25 -26.98 -13.52 20.49
N CYS A 26 -27.03 -14.70 19.88
CA CYS A 26 -27.41 -14.85 18.46
C CYS A 26 -28.87 -15.26 18.21
N GLY A 27 -29.56 -15.82 19.19
CA GLY A 27 -30.95 -16.27 19.09
C GLY A 27 -31.21 -17.52 18.25
N ASP A 28 -30.16 -18.23 17.81
CA ASP A 28 -30.27 -19.43 16.95
C ASP A 28 -29.38 -20.56 17.49
N THR A 29 -29.96 -21.74 17.74
CA THR A 29 -29.27 -22.86 18.40
C THR A 29 -28.17 -23.46 17.51
N GLU A 30 -28.39 -23.55 16.19
CA GLU A 30 -27.42 -24.08 15.24
C GLU A 30 -26.23 -23.13 15.09
N VAL A 31 -26.50 -21.82 14.99
CA VAL A 31 -25.47 -20.78 14.95
C VAL A 31 -24.66 -20.77 16.24
N ALA A 32 -25.32 -20.87 17.39
CA ALA A 32 -24.65 -20.89 18.70
C ALA A 32 -23.72 -22.10 18.83
N GLN A 33 -24.20 -23.29 18.44
CA GLN A 33 -23.41 -24.50 18.48
C GLN A 33 -22.19 -24.41 17.57
N ARG A 34 -22.37 -23.95 16.33
CA ARG A 34 -21.27 -23.82 15.36
C ARG A 34 -20.23 -22.81 15.83
N ALA A 35 -20.67 -21.64 16.29
CA ALA A 35 -19.80 -20.60 16.80
C ALA A 35 -18.99 -21.07 18.04
N LEU A 36 -19.63 -21.81 18.95
CA LEU A 36 -18.95 -22.37 20.12
C LEU A 36 -18.00 -23.51 19.74
N SER A 37 -18.36 -24.38 18.80
CA SER A 37 -17.47 -25.41 18.28
C SER A 37 -16.22 -24.79 17.66
N ASP A 38 -16.37 -23.75 16.83
CA ASP A 38 -15.24 -23.00 16.25
C ASP A 38 -14.34 -22.39 17.33
N ALA A 39 -14.92 -21.84 18.39
CA ALA A 39 -14.17 -21.32 19.54
C ALA A 39 -13.39 -22.43 20.25
N TYR A 40 -13.98 -23.61 20.45
CA TYR A 40 -13.29 -24.75 21.05
C TYR A 40 -12.19 -25.33 20.15
N VAL A 41 -12.38 -25.36 18.83
CA VAL A 41 -11.29 -25.76 17.91
C VAL A 41 -10.13 -24.77 18.01
N ALA A 42 -10.41 -23.47 18.08
CA ALA A 42 -9.38 -22.45 18.30
C ALA A 42 -8.70 -22.64 19.68
N ALA A 43 -9.47 -22.93 20.73
CA ALA A 43 -8.95 -23.22 22.07
C ALA A 43 -8.02 -24.44 22.06
N ALA A 44 -8.31 -25.48 21.28
CA ALA A 44 -7.45 -26.66 21.14
C ALA A 44 -6.11 -26.31 20.49
N HIS A 45 -6.13 -25.51 19.43
CA HIS A 45 -4.92 -25.03 18.75
C HIS A 45 -4.00 -24.25 19.70
N HIS A 46 -4.60 -23.41 20.55
CA HIS A 46 -3.90 -22.55 21.49
C HIS A 46 -3.86 -23.09 22.93
N TRP A 47 -4.19 -24.37 23.14
CA TRP A 47 -4.41 -24.93 24.48
C TRP A 47 -3.21 -24.78 25.40
N ARG A 48 -2.00 -24.76 24.82
CA ARG A 48 -0.77 -24.54 25.57
C ARG A 48 -0.75 -23.23 26.33
N LYS A 49 -1.23 -22.15 25.70
CA LYS A 49 -1.25 -20.80 26.23
C LYS A 49 -2.52 -20.60 27.06
N LEU A 50 -3.67 -21.04 26.54
CA LEU A 50 -4.97 -20.86 27.19
C LEU A 50 -5.08 -21.53 28.56
N ALA A 51 -4.44 -22.69 28.75
CA ALA A 51 -4.45 -23.40 30.02
C ALA A 51 -3.78 -22.64 31.18
N GLY A 52 -2.98 -21.59 30.90
CA GLY A 52 -2.35 -20.74 31.90
C GLY A 52 -3.03 -19.37 32.10
N VAL A 53 -4.10 -19.07 31.35
CA VAL A 53 -4.84 -17.80 31.45
C VAL A 53 -5.73 -17.82 32.69
N ARG A 54 -5.82 -16.69 33.39
CA ARG A 54 -6.61 -16.55 34.63
C ARG A 54 -8.11 -16.78 34.41
N ASP A 55 -8.67 -16.23 33.33
CA ASP A 55 -10.06 -16.47 32.91
C ASP A 55 -10.10 -16.94 31.44
N PRO A 56 -10.04 -18.26 31.19
CA PRO A 56 -10.16 -18.79 29.84
C PRO A 56 -11.58 -18.68 29.27
N ASP A 57 -12.61 -18.51 30.11
CA ASP A 57 -13.99 -18.38 29.65
C ASP A 57 -14.25 -17.01 29.02
N ALA A 58 -13.61 -15.93 29.51
CA ALA A 58 -13.64 -14.62 28.85
C ALA A 58 -13.13 -14.69 27.40
N TRP A 59 -12.00 -15.37 27.20
CA TRP A 59 -11.44 -15.61 25.86
C TRP A 59 -12.40 -16.43 24.98
N MET A 60 -13.05 -17.45 25.56
CA MET A 60 -14.06 -18.25 24.84
C MET A 60 -15.28 -17.43 24.44
N ARG A 61 -15.80 -16.56 25.34
CA ARG A 61 -16.94 -15.68 25.07
C ARG A 61 -16.64 -14.73 23.91
N GLU A 62 -15.51 -14.02 23.96
CA GLU A 62 -15.07 -13.13 22.89
C GLU A 62 -15.00 -13.86 21.55
N ARG A 63 -14.34 -15.04 21.54
CA ARG A 63 -14.15 -15.81 20.31
C ARG A 63 -15.48 -16.33 19.75
N ALA A 64 -16.38 -16.79 20.61
CA ALA A 64 -17.66 -17.36 20.22
C ALA A 64 -18.64 -16.27 19.76
N PHE A 65 -18.74 -15.12 20.45
CA PHE A 65 -19.59 -14.01 20.01
C PHE A 65 -19.15 -13.44 18.66
N ARG A 66 -17.84 -13.25 18.42
CA ARG A 66 -17.35 -12.84 17.08
C ARG A 66 -17.61 -13.90 16.00
N ALA A 67 -17.70 -15.17 16.36
CA ALA A 67 -17.97 -16.24 15.40
C ALA A 67 -19.44 -16.31 14.97
N THR A 68 -20.39 -15.72 15.70
CA THR A 68 -21.82 -15.81 15.36
C THR A 68 -22.13 -15.16 14.01
N SER A 69 -21.59 -13.97 13.72
CA SER A 69 -21.80 -13.29 12.43
C SER A 69 -21.27 -14.10 11.25
N ARG A 70 -20.13 -14.77 11.42
CA ARG A 70 -19.55 -15.64 10.37
C ARG A 70 -20.39 -16.89 10.16
N ALA A 71 -20.85 -17.53 11.25
CA ALA A 71 -21.71 -18.70 11.18
C ALA A 71 -23.07 -18.37 10.53
N GLN A 72 -23.63 -17.20 10.81
CA GLN A 72 -24.85 -16.68 10.17
C GLN A 72 -24.66 -16.48 8.66
N ASN A 73 -23.58 -15.81 8.24
CA ASN A 73 -23.29 -15.55 6.83
C ASN A 73 -23.04 -16.83 6.03
N GLN A 74 -22.26 -17.78 6.59
CA GLN A 74 -21.99 -19.07 5.93
C GLN A 74 -23.24 -19.94 5.78
N GLY A 75 -24.22 -19.80 6.67
CA GLY A 75 -25.49 -20.54 6.61
C GLY A 75 -26.57 -19.88 5.75
N ARG A 76 -26.34 -18.65 5.22
CA ARG A 76 -27.38 -17.79 4.63
C ARG A 76 -28.61 -17.69 5.54
N LYS A 77 -28.41 -17.74 6.85
CA LYS A 77 -29.47 -17.76 7.84
C LYS A 77 -29.87 -16.31 8.14
N PRO A 78 -31.16 -15.93 8.04
CA PRO A 78 -31.62 -14.62 8.47
C PRO A 78 -31.25 -14.35 9.93
N TRP A 79 -31.09 -13.08 10.30
CA TRP A 79 -30.81 -12.64 11.67
C TRP A 79 -32.01 -12.86 12.63
N TYR A 80 -33.10 -13.47 12.17
CA TYR A 80 -34.29 -13.75 12.96
C TYR A 80 -34.64 -15.24 12.98
N VAL A 81 -35.16 -15.68 14.13
CA VAL A 81 -35.64 -17.02 14.50
C VAL A 81 -36.28 -17.75 13.31
N ARG A 82 -35.49 -18.58 12.64
CA ARG A 82 -35.99 -19.75 11.92
C ARG A 82 -35.46 -20.98 12.62
N ALA A 83 -36.06 -21.31 13.74
CA ALA A 83 -35.85 -22.62 14.33
C ALA A 83 -37.20 -23.23 14.67
N LYS A 84 -37.49 -24.39 14.07
CA LYS A 84 -38.48 -25.37 14.53
C LYS A 84 -38.22 -25.86 15.99
N ARG A 85 -37.28 -25.24 16.73
CA ARG A 85 -36.66 -25.74 17.96
C ARG A 85 -36.60 -24.73 19.13
N THR A 86 -36.97 -23.47 18.95
CA THR A 86 -37.05 -22.49 20.05
C THR A 86 -38.43 -22.57 20.69
N ALA A 87 -38.47 -22.78 22.01
CA ALA A 87 -39.72 -22.80 22.77
C ALA A 87 -40.46 -21.45 22.64
N ASP A 88 -41.80 -21.50 22.53
CA ASP A 88 -42.63 -20.30 22.35
C ASP A 88 -42.41 -19.27 23.47
N GLU A 89 -42.20 -19.75 24.70
CA GLU A 89 -41.92 -18.92 25.89
C GLU A 89 -40.61 -18.12 25.81
N HIS A 90 -39.61 -18.60 25.06
CA HIS A 90 -38.30 -17.92 24.93
C HIS A 90 -38.23 -16.93 23.77
N ARG A 91 -39.17 -16.98 22.81
CA ARG A 91 -39.15 -16.10 21.63
C ARG A 91 -39.25 -14.63 22.00
N GLY A 92 -40.07 -14.29 23.01
CA GLY A 92 -40.21 -12.93 23.50
C GLY A 92 -38.89 -12.38 24.02
N LEU A 93 -38.22 -13.12 24.90
CA LEU A 93 -36.92 -12.73 25.45
C LEU A 93 -35.86 -12.54 24.35
N LEU A 94 -35.73 -13.52 23.44
CA LEU A 94 -34.77 -13.45 22.34
C LEU A 94 -35.03 -12.28 21.40
N HIS A 95 -36.30 -11.95 21.14
CA HIS A 95 -36.68 -10.77 20.35
C HIS A 95 -36.22 -9.47 21.02
N VAL A 96 -36.36 -9.37 22.35
CA VAL A 96 -35.92 -8.18 23.10
C VAL A 96 -34.41 -8.06 23.13
N LEU A 97 -33.70 -9.15 23.42
CA LEU A 97 -32.23 -9.19 23.42
C LEU A 97 -31.65 -8.79 22.06
N HIS A 98 -32.30 -9.21 20.99
CA HIS A 98 -31.94 -8.87 19.63
C HIS A 98 -32.13 -7.38 19.32
N ALA A 99 -33.17 -6.75 19.87
CA ALA A 99 -33.41 -5.32 19.71
C ALA A 99 -32.42 -4.42 20.48
N LEU A 100 -31.52 -5.00 21.28
CA LEU A 100 -30.40 -4.31 21.90
C LEU A 100 -29.22 -4.21 20.92
N GLU A 101 -28.50 -3.09 21.01
CA GLU A 101 -27.19 -2.95 20.38
C GLU A 101 -26.28 -4.13 20.77
N PRO A 102 -25.41 -4.62 19.87
CA PRO A 102 -24.57 -5.80 20.15
C PRO A 102 -23.75 -5.69 21.43
N ALA A 103 -23.19 -4.50 21.71
CA ALA A 103 -22.42 -4.24 22.93
C ALA A 103 -23.30 -4.28 24.20
N ASP A 104 -24.49 -3.67 24.15
CA ASP A 104 -25.45 -3.66 25.27
C ASP A 104 -25.94 -5.09 25.59
N ARG A 105 -26.23 -5.87 24.54
CA ARG A 105 -26.60 -7.29 24.65
C ARG A 105 -25.47 -8.14 25.23
N GLN A 106 -24.25 -7.96 24.73
CA GLN A 106 -23.08 -8.70 25.21
C GLN A 106 -22.83 -8.41 26.69
N LEU A 107 -22.85 -7.14 27.08
CA LEU A 107 -22.67 -6.72 28.47
C LEU A 107 -23.72 -7.34 29.39
N LEU A 108 -25.00 -7.26 29.01
CA LEU A 108 -26.10 -7.84 29.76
C LEU A 108 -25.92 -9.36 29.96
N ILE A 109 -25.58 -10.09 28.89
CA ILE A 109 -25.38 -11.55 28.94
C ILE A 109 -24.19 -11.92 29.84
N VAL A 110 -23.04 -11.27 29.66
CA VAL A 110 -21.82 -11.54 30.46
C VAL A 110 -22.10 -11.24 31.92
N ARG A 111 -22.68 -10.09 32.23
CA ARG A 111 -23.00 -9.68 33.61
C ARG A 111 -23.97 -10.65 34.27
N SER A 112 -24.97 -11.13 33.55
CA SER A 112 -26.02 -12.00 34.09
C SER A 112 -25.63 -13.48 34.19
N LEU A 113 -24.82 -14.00 33.27
CA LEU A 113 -24.52 -15.45 33.16
C LEU A 113 -23.08 -15.84 33.47
N ALA A 114 -22.10 -14.95 33.35
CA ALA A 114 -20.71 -15.25 33.68
C ALA A 114 -20.40 -15.04 35.18
N GLY A 115 -21.26 -14.33 35.92
CA GLY A 115 -21.12 -14.10 37.36
C GLY A 115 -19.97 -13.16 37.73
N VAL A 116 -19.45 -12.38 36.77
CA VAL A 116 -18.39 -11.38 36.97
C VAL A 116 -18.97 -10.04 37.38
N ASP A 117 -18.20 -9.21 38.09
CA ASP A 117 -18.59 -7.84 38.43
C ASP A 117 -18.71 -6.92 37.19
N LEU A 118 -19.27 -5.72 37.38
CA LEU A 118 -19.53 -4.78 36.29
C LEU A 118 -18.24 -4.35 35.58
N SER A 119 -17.19 -3.99 36.32
CA SER A 119 -15.93 -3.53 35.74
C SER A 119 -15.20 -4.63 34.95
N THR A 120 -15.36 -5.89 35.35
CA THR A 120 -14.83 -7.04 34.61
C THR A 120 -15.63 -7.28 33.34
N ALA A 121 -16.97 -7.24 33.41
CA ALA A 121 -17.81 -7.33 32.22
C ALA A 121 -17.56 -6.15 31.24
N ALA A 122 -17.38 -4.94 31.76
CA ALA A 122 -17.09 -3.74 30.96
C ALA A 122 -15.78 -3.89 30.18
N ARG A 123 -14.71 -4.36 30.84
CA ARG A 123 -13.42 -4.65 30.19
C ARG A 123 -13.52 -5.73 29.11
N GLU A 124 -14.32 -6.77 29.34
CA GLU A 124 -14.54 -7.81 28.33
C GLU A 124 -15.26 -7.29 27.07
N VAL A 125 -16.15 -6.32 27.22
CA VAL A 125 -16.91 -5.71 26.12
C VAL A 125 -16.19 -4.51 25.48
N GLY A 126 -15.20 -3.94 26.17
CA GLY A 126 -14.46 -2.74 25.71
C GLY A 126 -15.17 -1.43 26.06
N LEU A 127 -15.88 -1.38 27.18
CA LEU A 127 -16.58 -0.20 27.70
C LEU A 127 -15.89 0.34 28.96
N THR A 128 -16.04 1.65 29.22
CA THR A 128 -15.73 2.22 30.56
C THR A 128 -16.83 1.83 31.55
N ASP A 129 -16.55 1.95 32.85
CA ASP A 129 -17.53 1.62 33.89
C ASP A 129 -18.79 2.52 33.77
N GLU A 130 -18.63 3.80 33.45
CA GLU A 130 -19.75 4.73 33.23
C GLU A 130 -20.57 4.36 31.99
N ALA A 131 -19.90 4.00 30.89
CA ALA A 131 -20.56 3.54 29.67
C ALA A 131 -21.30 2.22 29.88
N ALA A 132 -20.76 1.33 30.73
CA ALA A 132 -21.38 0.07 31.11
C ALA A 132 -22.63 0.28 31.98
N GLU A 133 -22.60 1.21 32.93
CA GLU A 133 -23.79 1.59 33.70
C GLU A 133 -24.89 2.15 32.79
N ALA A 134 -24.55 3.07 31.89
CA ALA A 134 -25.49 3.62 30.93
C ALA A 134 -26.06 2.55 29.99
N SER A 135 -25.24 1.57 29.60
CA SER A 135 -25.64 0.41 28.79
C SER A 135 -26.65 -0.49 29.52
N LEU A 136 -26.41 -0.77 30.79
CA LEU A 136 -27.35 -1.55 31.60
C LEU A 136 -28.68 -0.80 31.82
N GLN A 137 -28.65 0.53 32.00
CA GLN A 137 -29.87 1.34 32.09
C GLN A 137 -30.69 1.28 30.79
N ARG A 138 -30.06 1.46 29.63
CA ARG A 138 -30.73 1.33 28.32
C ARG A 138 -31.33 -0.06 28.13
N SER A 139 -30.60 -1.10 28.53
CA SER A 139 -31.03 -2.49 28.43
C SER A 139 -32.25 -2.76 29.33
N ALA A 140 -32.21 -2.29 30.58
CA ALA A 140 -33.32 -2.36 31.52
C ALA A 140 -34.59 -1.65 31.00
N ASP A 141 -34.42 -0.47 30.40
CA ASP A 141 -35.54 0.26 29.80
C ASP A 141 -36.15 -0.47 28.61
N ARG A 142 -35.33 -1.13 27.77
CA ARG A 142 -35.80 -1.93 26.65
C ARG A 142 -36.56 -3.17 27.13
N LEU A 143 -36.04 -3.87 28.13
CA LEU A 143 -36.69 -5.01 28.77
C LEU A 143 -38.06 -4.63 29.35
N ARG A 144 -38.10 -3.51 30.09
CA ARG A 144 -39.35 -2.98 30.67
C ARG A 144 -40.39 -2.65 29.62
N ARG A 145 -39.99 -1.99 28.52
CA ARG A 145 -40.89 -1.66 27.39
C ARG A 145 -41.46 -2.91 26.71
N ALA A 146 -40.74 -4.02 26.76
CA ALA A 146 -41.19 -5.29 26.21
C ALA A 146 -41.91 -6.18 27.24
N GLY A 147 -42.23 -5.66 28.44
CA GLY A 147 -42.93 -6.40 29.49
C GLY A 147 -42.07 -7.46 30.21
N THR A 148 -40.74 -7.41 30.05
CA THR A 148 -39.80 -8.28 30.79
C THR A 148 -39.32 -7.57 32.05
N ASP A 149 -39.33 -8.26 33.20
CA ASP A 149 -38.81 -7.71 34.46
C ASP A 149 -37.29 -7.43 34.32
N PRO A 150 -36.84 -6.16 34.42
CA PRO A 150 -35.45 -5.80 34.27
C PRO A 150 -34.62 -6.03 35.54
N SER A 151 -35.20 -6.57 36.61
CA SER A 151 -34.45 -6.87 37.84
C SER A 151 -33.31 -7.86 37.54
N PRO A 152 -32.09 -7.67 38.11
CA PRO A 152 -30.97 -8.56 37.83
C PRO A 152 -31.28 -10.04 38.06
N ALA A 153 -32.06 -10.35 39.10
CA ALA A 153 -32.49 -11.71 39.41
C ALA A 153 -33.41 -12.30 38.34
N ALA A 154 -34.40 -11.53 37.86
CA ALA A 154 -35.30 -11.98 36.80
C ALA A 154 -34.57 -12.15 35.46
N VAL A 155 -33.68 -11.22 35.10
CA VAL A 155 -32.88 -11.31 33.87
C VAL A 155 -31.96 -12.54 33.90
N THR A 156 -31.26 -12.79 35.02
CA THR A 156 -30.43 -13.99 35.17
C THR A 156 -31.27 -15.27 35.09
N ALA A 157 -32.44 -15.31 35.73
CA ALA A 157 -33.33 -16.46 35.65
C ALA A 157 -33.85 -16.71 34.21
N ALA A 158 -34.27 -15.64 33.53
CA ALA A 158 -34.77 -15.70 32.15
C ALA A 158 -33.70 -16.18 31.17
N LEU A 159 -32.49 -15.61 31.26
CA LEU A 159 -31.34 -16.02 30.44
C LEU A 159 -30.88 -17.46 30.74
N ALA A 160 -30.92 -17.88 32.00
CA ALA A 160 -30.60 -19.26 32.39
C ALA A 160 -31.63 -20.27 31.85
N GLY A 161 -32.90 -19.85 31.70
CA GLY A 161 -33.98 -20.65 31.12
C GLY A 161 -33.73 -21.09 29.67
N LEU A 162 -33.00 -20.28 28.88
CA LEU A 162 -32.64 -20.59 27.49
C LEU A 162 -31.87 -21.91 27.32
N ARG A 163 -31.29 -22.48 28.39
CA ARG A 163 -30.69 -23.81 28.38
C ARG A 163 -31.66 -24.92 27.96
N HIS A 164 -32.96 -24.73 28.17
CA HIS A 164 -33.97 -25.75 27.84
C HIS A 164 -34.12 -25.95 26.33
N ASP A 165 -33.89 -24.91 25.52
CA ASP A 165 -33.87 -24.98 24.05
C ASP A 165 -32.66 -25.76 23.49
N LEU A 166 -31.60 -25.92 24.29
CA LEU A 166 -30.33 -26.51 23.86
C LEU A 166 -30.22 -28.02 24.13
N THR A 167 -31.25 -28.63 24.74
CA THR A 167 -31.24 -30.03 25.19
C THR A 167 -31.19 -31.07 24.06
N ALA A 168 -31.64 -30.70 22.86
CA ALA A 168 -31.68 -31.57 21.69
C ALA A 168 -30.42 -31.48 20.79
N GLU A 169 -29.47 -30.59 21.09
CA GLU A 169 -28.33 -30.37 20.20
C GLU A 169 -27.24 -31.44 20.34
N PRO A 170 -26.70 -32.00 19.23
CA PRO A 170 -25.70 -33.06 19.27
C PRO A 170 -24.44 -32.64 20.03
N VAL A 171 -24.03 -33.40 21.04
CA VAL A 171 -22.79 -33.09 21.77
C VAL A 171 -21.56 -33.43 20.93
N GLU A 172 -20.78 -32.42 20.56
CA GLU A 172 -19.49 -32.64 19.91
C GLU A 172 -18.48 -33.30 20.86
N ARG A 173 -17.66 -34.21 20.32
CA ARG A 173 -16.63 -34.89 21.13
C ARG A 173 -15.41 -33.98 21.25
N ALA A 174 -14.97 -33.71 22.48
CA ALA A 174 -13.76 -32.93 22.75
C ALA A 174 -12.53 -33.43 21.96
N SER A 175 -12.40 -34.75 21.77
CA SER A 175 -11.31 -35.35 20.99
C SER A 175 -11.35 -34.98 19.50
N ARG A 176 -12.54 -34.79 18.92
CA ARG A 176 -12.71 -34.32 17.54
C ARG A 176 -12.27 -32.87 17.41
N LEU A 177 -12.81 -31.98 18.24
CA LEU A 177 -12.45 -30.56 18.26
C LEU A 177 -10.95 -30.37 18.51
N ARG A 178 -10.37 -31.18 19.39
CA ARG A 178 -8.92 -31.19 19.66
C ARG A 178 -8.08 -31.66 18.49
N ARG A 179 -8.48 -32.75 17.83
CA ARG A 179 -7.77 -33.26 16.65
C ARG A 179 -7.82 -32.24 15.52
N GLU A 180 -8.96 -31.60 15.32
CA GLU A 180 -9.10 -30.54 14.32
C GLU A 180 -8.16 -29.37 14.62
N GLY A 181 -8.14 -28.90 15.88
CA GLY A 181 -7.25 -27.82 16.31
C GLY A 181 -5.76 -28.19 16.20
N ASN A 182 -5.39 -29.44 16.51
CA ASN A 182 -4.01 -29.91 16.40
C ASN A 182 -3.56 -30.15 14.95
N ARG A 183 -4.45 -30.57 14.04
CA ARG A 183 -4.12 -30.77 12.62
C ARG A 183 -3.66 -29.48 11.96
N ARG A 184 -4.38 -28.37 12.24
CA ARG A 184 -4.03 -27.01 11.80
C ARG A 184 -2.61 -26.59 12.22
N ARG A 185 -2.21 -26.97 13.43
CA ARG A 185 -0.87 -26.65 13.96
C ARG A 185 0.26 -27.30 13.17
N HIS A 186 0.09 -28.56 12.74
CA HIS A 186 1.13 -29.30 12.04
C HIS A 186 1.28 -28.87 10.58
N THR A 187 0.21 -28.42 9.93
CA THR A 187 0.26 -27.87 8.56
C THR A 187 1.01 -26.53 8.50
N HIS A 188 0.90 -25.68 9.52
CA HIS A 188 1.65 -24.42 9.59
C HIS A 188 3.18 -24.62 9.80
N MET A 189 3.60 -25.67 10.51
CA MET A 189 5.05 -25.92 10.71
C MET A 189 5.76 -26.56 9.50
N ALA A 190 5.02 -27.17 8.56
CA ALA A 190 5.61 -27.78 7.36
C ALA A 190 6.03 -26.75 6.29
N LEU A 191 5.43 -25.55 6.28
CA LEU A 191 5.81 -24.48 5.34
C LEU A 191 7.15 -23.80 5.69
N ALA A 192 7.57 -23.84 6.96
CA ALA A 192 8.79 -23.18 7.44
C ALA A 192 10.09 -23.97 7.14
N GLY A 193 10.01 -25.23 6.71
CA GLY A 193 11.18 -26.12 6.58
C GLY A 193 11.93 -26.11 5.24
N LEU A 194 11.47 -25.37 4.23
CA LEU A 194 11.99 -25.46 2.85
C LEU A 194 12.95 -24.33 2.42
N LEU A 195 13.24 -23.34 3.28
CA LEU A 195 14.02 -22.14 2.92
C LEU A 195 15.52 -22.18 3.29
N SER A 196 16.01 -23.26 3.92
CA SER A 196 17.31 -23.25 4.58
C SER A 196 18.52 -23.74 3.76
N LEU A 197 18.39 -24.10 2.47
CA LEU A 197 19.46 -24.82 1.74
C LEU A 197 20.07 -24.10 0.53
N ALA A 198 19.73 -22.85 0.23
CA ALA A 198 20.19 -22.18 -1.01
C ALA A 198 21.24 -21.06 -0.83
N LEU A 199 21.89 -20.94 0.33
CA LEU A 199 22.64 -19.72 0.71
C LEU A 199 24.14 -19.97 1.03
N VAL A 200 24.85 -20.76 0.21
CA VAL A 200 26.31 -21.02 0.42
C VAL A 200 27.19 -20.83 -0.84
N ILE A 201 26.66 -20.45 -2.01
CA ILE A 201 27.50 -20.25 -3.21
C ILE A 201 27.23 -18.88 -3.83
N GLY A 202 28.11 -17.91 -3.57
CA GLY A 202 28.01 -16.58 -4.18
C GLY A 202 28.92 -15.50 -3.60
N ALA A 203 29.66 -15.78 -2.53
CA ALA A 203 30.71 -14.90 -2.01
C ALA A 203 32.06 -15.29 -2.62
N GLY A 204 32.40 -14.77 -3.80
CA GLY A 204 33.73 -14.98 -4.38
C GLY A 204 33.88 -14.54 -5.82
N ALA A 205 34.06 -13.24 -6.05
CA ALA A 205 34.87 -12.71 -7.17
C ALA A 205 34.95 -11.17 -7.11
N LEU A 206 35.76 -10.63 -6.20
CA LEU A 206 36.32 -9.29 -6.34
C LEU A 206 37.84 -9.42 -6.24
N THR A 207 38.52 -9.47 -7.38
CA THR A 207 39.96 -9.14 -7.45
C THR A 207 40.26 -8.30 -8.68
N ALA A 208 41.21 -7.40 -8.47
CA ALA A 208 41.61 -6.27 -9.30
C ALA A 208 42.22 -6.66 -10.65
N THR A 209 42.09 -5.75 -11.62
CA THR A 209 43.16 -5.51 -12.60
C THR A 209 43.29 -4.00 -12.89
N ARG A 210 44.40 -3.42 -12.40
CA ARG A 210 45.01 -2.19 -12.94
C ARG A 210 45.84 -2.59 -14.15
N LEU A 211 45.78 -1.86 -15.26
CA LEU A 211 46.75 -1.93 -16.37
C LEU A 211 46.64 -0.64 -17.23
N PRO A 212 47.62 -0.31 -18.10
CA PRO A 212 48.52 0.83 -17.92
C PRO A 212 48.30 1.98 -18.92
N THR A 213 48.79 3.16 -18.56
CA THR A 213 48.92 4.34 -19.44
C THR A 213 50.00 4.14 -20.51
N PRO A 214 49.72 4.44 -21.79
CA PRO A 214 50.76 4.73 -22.78
C PRO A 214 51.03 6.24 -22.85
N ASN A 215 52.32 6.60 -22.83
CA ASN A 215 52.83 7.93 -23.07
C ASN A 215 52.94 8.26 -24.57
N ALA A 216 52.83 9.57 -24.83
CA ALA A 216 53.45 10.37 -25.89
C ALA A 216 52.82 10.36 -27.31
N PRO A 217 53.04 11.41 -28.14
CA PRO A 217 53.78 12.65 -27.90
C PRO A 217 52.98 13.95 -28.14
N GLU A 218 53.54 15.00 -27.57
CA GLU A 218 53.29 16.42 -27.80
C GLU A 218 53.59 16.79 -29.26
N ALA A 219 52.62 17.37 -29.96
CA ALA A 219 52.79 17.90 -31.32
C ALA A 219 52.50 19.40 -31.30
N THR A 220 53.57 20.16 -31.47
CA THR A 220 53.64 21.61 -31.63
C THR A 220 52.70 22.11 -32.72
N ALA A 221 51.83 23.05 -32.37
CA ALA A 221 51.01 23.79 -33.32
C ALA A 221 51.84 24.92 -33.97
N PRO A 222 51.78 25.13 -35.30
CA PRO A 222 52.14 26.38 -35.91
C PRO A 222 50.93 27.31 -35.97
N THR A 223 51.12 28.54 -35.49
CA THR A 223 50.24 29.68 -35.72
C THR A 223 50.23 30.05 -37.21
N PRO A 224 49.06 30.26 -37.85
CA PRO A 224 48.98 31.05 -39.06
C PRO A 224 48.42 32.44 -38.78
N ASP A 225 48.97 33.39 -39.53
CA ASP A 225 48.69 34.82 -39.52
C ASP A 225 47.21 35.19 -39.69
N ARG A 226 46.87 36.27 -38.99
CA ARG A 226 45.62 37.02 -39.07
C ARG A 226 45.60 37.89 -40.34
N PRO A 227 44.65 37.72 -41.27
CA PRO A 227 44.30 38.79 -42.20
C PRO A 227 43.26 39.71 -41.54
N THR A 228 43.53 41.00 -41.58
CA THR A 228 42.59 42.07 -41.22
C THR A 228 41.51 42.13 -42.29
N VAL A 229 40.27 41.73 -41.97
CA VAL A 229 39.10 41.90 -42.83
C VAL A 229 38.24 43.03 -42.26
N THR A 230 38.06 44.06 -43.08
CA THR A 230 37.15 45.19 -42.92
C THR A 230 35.72 44.70 -42.63
N PRO A 231 34.93 45.32 -41.74
CA PRO A 231 33.58 44.86 -41.46
C PRO A 231 32.68 45.19 -42.64
N ASP A 232 32.44 44.21 -43.50
CA ASP A 232 31.33 44.25 -44.44
C ASP A 232 30.03 43.98 -43.66
N ARG A 233 28.99 44.68 -44.05
CA ARG A 233 27.69 44.71 -43.38
C ARG A 233 27.09 43.30 -43.42
N ALA A 234 27.16 42.58 -42.29
CA ALA A 234 26.56 41.26 -42.19
C ALA A 234 25.06 41.38 -42.46
N ASP A 235 24.59 40.68 -43.50
CA ASP A 235 23.20 40.29 -43.62
C ASP A 235 22.72 39.70 -42.29
N PRO A 236 21.46 39.91 -41.87
CA PRO A 236 20.94 39.27 -40.69
C PRO A 236 21.20 37.77 -40.81
N ALA A 237 21.90 37.20 -39.83
CA ALA A 237 22.15 35.76 -39.80
C ALA A 237 20.84 35.03 -40.07
N PRO A 238 20.81 34.01 -40.95
CA PRO A 238 19.59 33.25 -41.18
C PRO A 238 19.06 32.80 -39.83
N GLU A 239 17.76 33.04 -39.59
CA GLU A 239 17.11 32.57 -38.38
C GLU A 239 17.41 31.06 -38.23
N PRO A 240 17.74 30.59 -37.01
CA PRO A 240 18.03 29.18 -36.81
C PRO A 240 16.82 28.35 -37.25
N ALA A 241 16.95 27.72 -38.42
CA ALA A 241 15.88 26.92 -39.00
C ALA A 241 15.86 25.54 -38.32
N PHE A 242 14.85 25.30 -37.50
CA PHE A 242 14.58 23.96 -37.02
C PHE A 242 13.97 23.13 -38.14
N ASP A 243 14.49 21.93 -38.35
CA ASP A 243 13.91 20.97 -39.27
C ASP A 243 14.04 19.53 -38.75
N THR A 244 13.59 18.57 -39.56
CA THR A 244 13.62 17.16 -39.16
C THR A 244 15.03 16.59 -39.01
N THR A 245 16.10 17.23 -39.51
CA THR A 245 17.48 16.74 -39.36
C THR A 245 17.95 16.79 -37.90
N GLU A 246 17.33 17.65 -37.09
CA GLU A 246 17.60 17.79 -35.66
C GLU A 246 17.04 16.66 -34.81
N LEU A 247 16.04 15.94 -35.33
CA LEU A 247 15.49 14.79 -34.65
C LEU A 247 16.48 13.61 -34.63
N SER A 248 16.43 12.83 -33.57
CA SER A 248 17.29 11.67 -33.38
C SER A 248 17.07 10.60 -34.46
N SER A 249 18.13 9.85 -34.78
CA SER A 249 18.12 8.80 -35.81
C SER A 249 18.10 7.40 -35.19
N VAL A 250 17.86 6.35 -36.01
CA VAL A 250 18.00 4.94 -35.59
C VAL A 250 19.40 4.65 -35.01
N ALA A 251 20.44 5.32 -35.52
CA ALA A 251 21.81 5.16 -35.03
C ALA A 251 21.97 5.66 -33.58
N ASP A 252 21.20 6.68 -33.17
CA ASP A 252 21.23 7.20 -31.81
C ASP A 252 20.61 6.20 -30.82
N LEU A 253 19.50 5.54 -31.18
CA LEU A 253 18.85 4.53 -30.31
C LEU A 253 19.71 3.28 -30.09
N ARG A 254 20.73 3.01 -30.93
CA ARG A 254 21.69 1.93 -30.66
C ARG A 254 22.41 2.09 -29.32
N ARG A 255 22.49 3.32 -28.78
CA ARG A 255 23.03 3.63 -27.44
C ARG A 255 22.26 2.95 -26.31
N LEU A 256 20.97 2.65 -26.52
CA LEU A 256 20.15 1.91 -25.55
C LEU A 256 20.62 0.45 -25.42
N GLY A 257 21.35 -0.07 -26.41
CA GLY A 257 21.99 -1.39 -26.39
C GLY A 257 21.00 -2.53 -26.13
N LEU A 258 19.79 -2.41 -26.69
CA LEU A 258 18.82 -3.51 -26.75
C LEU A 258 19.29 -4.56 -27.77
N PRO A 259 19.00 -5.85 -27.55
CA PRO A 259 19.49 -6.94 -28.39
C PRO A 259 18.90 -6.94 -29.80
N ARG A 260 17.71 -6.35 -29.98
CA ARG A 260 17.00 -6.30 -31.26
C ARG A 260 17.21 -4.96 -31.96
N PRO A 261 17.36 -4.95 -33.29
CA PRO A 261 17.57 -3.73 -34.03
C PRO A 261 16.36 -2.80 -33.94
N TRP A 262 16.64 -1.51 -33.94
CA TRP A 262 15.64 -0.45 -34.03
C TRP A 262 15.26 -0.19 -35.48
N ARG A 263 13.98 0.13 -35.70
CA ARG A 263 13.42 0.59 -36.98
C ARG A 263 12.72 1.93 -36.76
N LEU A 264 12.94 2.88 -37.66
CA LEU A 264 12.10 4.07 -37.77
C LEU A 264 10.75 3.67 -38.36
N ILE A 265 9.66 4.03 -37.67
CA ILE A 265 8.29 3.79 -38.12
C ILE A 265 7.77 5.01 -38.85
N GLU A 266 7.90 6.18 -38.23
CA GLU A 266 7.34 7.41 -38.75
C GLU A 266 8.14 8.62 -38.27
N THR A 267 8.20 9.65 -39.12
CA THR A 267 8.56 11.02 -38.75
C THR A 267 7.40 11.89 -39.17
N SER A 268 6.76 12.58 -38.22
CA SER A 268 5.68 13.50 -38.54
C SER A 268 6.19 14.70 -39.33
N PRO A 269 5.35 15.34 -40.16
CA PRO A 269 5.59 16.72 -40.55
C PRO A 269 5.52 17.64 -39.32
N ASP A 270 5.89 18.91 -39.50
CA ASP A 270 5.72 19.92 -38.45
C ASP A 270 4.23 20.08 -38.10
N PHE A 271 3.92 20.07 -36.80
CA PHE A 271 2.56 19.96 -36.24
C PHE A 271 1.73 18.79 -36.78
N GLY A 272 2.40 17.75 -37.32
CA GLY A 272 1.75 16.60 -37.94
C GLY A 272 1.05 15.65 -36.97
N VAL A 273 1.30 15.78 -35.66
CA VAL A 273 0.69 14.95 -34.62
C VAL A 273 -0.25 15.81 -33.78
N THR A 274 -1.54 15.46 -33.83
CA THR A 274 -2.60 16.14 -33.07
C THR A 274 -3.20 15.25 -31.98
N THR A 275 -2.96 13.94 -32.06
CA THR A 275 -3.34 12.97 -31.03
C THR A 275 -2.17 12.69 -30.09
N PRO A 276 -2.39 12.58 -28.77
CA PRO A 276 -1.35 12.18 -27.83
C PRO A 276 -0.65 10.88 -28.25
N TYR A 277 0.68 10.93 -28.37
CA TYR A 277 1.52 9.76 -28.66
C TYR A 277 1.77 8.90 -27.41
N ASP A 278 1.33 9.37 -26.25
CA ASP A 278 1.47 8.73 -24.96
C ASP A 278 0.22 9.00 -24.10
N ALA A 279 -0.19 8.01 -23.30
CA ALA A 279 -1.43 8.08 -22.52
C ALA A 279 -1.39 9.12 -21.39
N CYS A 280 -0.20 9.51 -20.93
CA CYS A 280 -0.06 10.54 -19.91
C CYS A 280 -0.27 11.95 -20.44
N LEU A 281 -0.17 12.16 -21.76
CA LEU A 281 -0.26 13.49 -22.37
C LEU A 281 -1.72 13.87 -22.64
N PRO A 282 -2.20 15.01 -22.12
CA PRO A 282 -3.56 15.48 -22.39
C PRO A 282 -3.71 16.11 -23.78
N ALA A 283 -2.62 16.59 -24.37
CA ALA A 283 -2.56 17.24 -25.68
C ALA A 283 -1.14 17.18 -26.25
N VAL A 284 -1.02 17.26 -27.58
CA VAL A 284 0.24 17.39 -28.32
C VAL A 284 0.07 18.48 -29.39
N PRO A 285 1.03 19.43 -29.53
CA PRO A 285 2.15 19.66 -28.63
C PRO A 285 1.71 20.06 -27.21
N SER A 286 2.59 19.88 -26.23
CA SER A 286 2.33 20.27 -24.85
C SER A 286 2.37 21.80 -24.67
N ASP A 287 3.22 22.48 -25.43
CA ASP A 287 3.18 23.94 -25.58
C ASP A 287 2.10 24.36 -26.60
N PRO A 288 0.99 25.00 -26.17
CA PRO A 288 -0.05 25.46 -27.10
C PRO A 288 0.40 26.63 -27.99
N HIS A 289 1.57 27.20 -27.71
CA HIS A 289 2.19 28.28 -28.49
C HIS A 289 3.57 27.89 -29.01
N ALA A 290 3.81 26.59 -29.20
CA ALA A 290 4.98 26.11 -29.93
C ALA A 290 5.02 26.74 -31.34
N GLU A 291 6.21 27.09 -31.79
CA GLU A 291 6.48 27.54 -33.16
C GLU A 291 6.76 26.36 -34.08
N HIS A 292 7.30 25.26 -33.53
CA HIS A 292 7.46 23.99 -34.22
C HIS A 292 7.23 22.79 -33.31
N SER A 293 6.75 21.69 -33.88
CA SER A 293 6.53 20.41 -33.18
C SER A 293 6.68 19.22 -34.11
N TRP A 294 7.62 18.33 -33.81
CA TRP A 294 7.78 17.05 -34.52
C TRP A 294 7.79 15.87 -33.59
N VAL A 295 7.35 14.72 -34.10
CA VAL A 295 7.40 13.44 -33.40
C VAL A 295 8.01 12.38 -34.32
N ARG A 296 8.94 11.59 -33.77
CA ARG A 296 9.46 10.37 -34.39
C ARG A 296 9.14 9.16 -33.55
N THR A 297 8.68 8.09 -34.22
CA THR A 297 8.37 6.82 -33.58
C THR A 297 9.30 5.73 -34.09
N PHE A 298 9.83 4.95 -33.16
CA PHE A 298 10.71 3.82 -33.41
C PHE A 298 10.18 2.56 -32.74
N GLU A 299 10.53 1.41 -33.30
CA GLU A 299 10.22 0.10 -32.73
C GLU A 299 11.45 -0.79 -32.67
N SER A 300 11.52 -1.63 -31.65
CA SER A 300 12.44 -2.75 -31.56
C SER A 300 11.69 -4.02 -31.16
N GLY A 301 11.93 -5.12 -31.87
CA GLY A 301 11.23 -6.39 -31.64
C GLY A 301 9.79 -6.44 -32.14
N THR A 302 9.08 -7.52 -31.80
CA THR A 302 7.74 -7.84 -32.30
C THR A 302 6.89 -8.53 -31.22
N GLY A 303 5.58 -8.54 -31.43
CA GLY A 303 4.61 -9.22 -30.55
C GLY A 303 4.70 -8.76 -29.10
N SER A 304 4.69 -9.71 -28.17
CA SER A 304 4.77 -9.47 -26.72
C SER A 304 6.13 -8.96 -26.22
N ARG A 305 7.14 -8.85 -27.10
CA ARG A 305 8.46 -8.32 -26.75
C ARG A 305 8.82 -7.07 -27.58
N ARG A 306 7.80 -6.37 -28.08
CA ARG A 306 7.91 -5.12 -28.81
C ARG A 306 8.17 -3.98 -27.84
N THR A 307 9.20 -3.18 -28.11
CA THR A 307 9.50 -1.92 -27.43
C THR A 307 9.21 -0.78 -28.38
N VAL A 308 8.51 0.24 -27.91
CA VAL A 308 8.22 1.47 -28.66
C VAL A 308 9.04 2.61 -28.07
N ALA A 309 9.64 3.43 -28.91
CA ALA A 309 10.32 4.65 -28.50
C ALA A 309 9.77 5.83 -29.29
N VAL A 310 9.32 6.87 -28.58
CA VAL A 310 8.85 8.12 -29.17
C VAL A 310 9.83 9.23 -28.81
N HIS A 311 10.23 10.03 -29.81
CA HIS A 311 11.04 11.23 -29.68
C HIS A 311 10.24 12.43 -30.17
N ALA A 312 9.84 13.31 -29.25
CA ALA A 312 9.19 14.56 -29.56
C ALA A 312 10.17 15.73 -29.39
N LEU A 313 10.09 16.69 -30.31
CA LEU A 313 10.78 17.98 -30.24
C LEU A 313 9.74 19.08 -30.35
N GLU A 314 9.64 19.91 -29.32
CA GLU A 314 8.80 21.11 -29.30
C GLU A 314 9.69 22.34 -29.18
N VAL A 315 9.54 23.31 -30.09
CA VAL A 315 10.27 24.58 -30.09
C VAL A 315 9.30 25.68 -29.69
N SER A 316 9.56 26.31 -28.56
CA SER A 316 8.76 27.43 -28.05
C SER A 316 9.30 28.77 -28.55
N ARG A 317 8.42 29.78 -28.66
CA ARG A 317 8.78 31.17 -29.05
C ARG A 317 9.89 31.86 -28.23
N SER A 318 10.21 31.33 -27.05
CA SER A 318 11.25 31.87 -26.18
C SER A 318 11.73 30.83 -25.18
N ALA A 319 12.93 31.03 -24.62
CA ALA A 319 13.48 30.16 -23.58
C ALA A 319 12.57 30.08 -22.33
N ASP A 320 11.93 31.19 -21.95
CA ASP A 320 10.96 31.20 -20.84
C ASP A 320 9.69 30.39 -21.16
N ALA A 321 9.22 30.43 -22.41
CA ALA A 321 8.11 29.58 -22.84
C ALA A 321 8.51 28.10 -22.82
N SER A 322 9.74 27.80 -23.24
CA SER A 322 10.33 26.46 -23.19
C SER A 322 10.48 25.94 -21.75
N ASP A 323 10.93 26.76 -20.78
CA ASP A 323 11.00 26.36 -19.36
C ASP A 323 9.61 26.05 -18.80
N ARG A 324 8.59 26.86 -19.16
CA ARG A 324 7.20 26.57 -18.79
C ARG A 324 6.71 25.26 -19.41
N ASN A 325 7.07 24.98 -20.67
CA ASN A 325 6.72 23.73 -21.33
C ASN A 325 7.41 22.52 -20.66
N TYR A 326 8.72 22.62 -20.42
CA TYR A 326 9.49 21.61 -19.68
C TYR A 326 8.85 21.28 -18.33
N ARG A 327 8.53 22.30 -17.52
CA ARG A 327 7.87 22.09 -16.21
C ARG A 327 6.47 21.50 -16.35
N ARG A 328 5.71 21.90 -17.39
CA ARG A 328 4.39 21.34 -17.70
C ARG A 328 4.52 19.85 -17.99
N LEU A 329 5.38 19.46 -18.93
CA LEU A 329 5.64 18.06 -19.30
C LEU A 329 6.09 17.23 -18.09
N VAL A 330 7.07 17.71 -17.32
CA VAL A 330 7.54 17.05 -16.10
C VAL A 330 6.40 16.85 -15.10
N LYS A 331 5.53 17.86 -14.90
CA LYS A 331 4.36 17.76 -14.02
C LYS A 331 3.31 16.78 -14.55
N THR A 332 3.05 16.79 -15.85
CA THR A 332 2.09 15.90 -16.53
C THR A 332 2.46 14.43 -16.32
N TYR A 333 3.70 14.06 -16.65
CA TYR A 333 4.16 12.68 -16.45
C TYR A 333 4.26 12.30 -14.97
N SER A 334 4.71 13.22 -14.11
CA SER A 334 4.81 12.95 -12.67
C SER A 334 3.45 12.81 -11.97
N GLY A 335 2.34 13.06 -12.67
CA GLY A 335 0.97 12.96 -12.16
C GLY A 335 0.07 12.17 -13.10
N CYS A 336 0.64 11.26 -13.90
CA CYS A 336 -0.08 10.49 -14.90
C CYS A 336 -1.11 9.55 -14.25
N LEU A 337 -2.39 9.77 -14.56
CA LEU A 337 -3.50 8.98 -14.02
C LEU A 337 -4.01 7.90 -14.98
N ALA A 338 -3.44 7.80 -16.19
CA ALA A 338 -3.80 6.75 -17.14
C ALA A 338 -3.35 5.38 -16.60
N ASP A 339 -4.04 4.30 -17.00
CA ASP A 339 -3.60 2.89 -16.91
C ASP A 339 -2.85 2.45 -15.63
N ASN A 340 -3.20 2.99 -14.46
CA ASN A 340 -2.49 2.74 -13.20
C ASN A 340 -0.98 2.99 -13.30
N HIS A 341 -0.55 4.14 -13.81
CA HIS A 341 0.88 4.47 -13.79
C HIS A 341 1.39 4.68 -12.36
N GLN A 342 2.48 4.00 -12.04
CA GLN A 342 3.29 4.15 -10.83
C GLN A 342 4.65 4.73 -11.22
N ILE A 343 5.11 5.72 -10.47
CA ILE A 343 6.49 6.22 -10.52
C ILE A 343 7.35 5.37 -9.59
N GLU A 344 8.32 4.68 -10.16
CA GLU A 344 9.34 3.97 -9.39
C GLU A 344 10.47 4.91 -9.00
N ARG A 345 10.92 5.75 -9.94
CA ARG A 345 12.06 6.66 -9.74
C ARG A 345 11.86 7.97 -10.48
N TYR A 346 12.37 9.03 -9.86
CA TYR A 346 12.51 10.35 -10.47
C TYR A 346 13.93 10.85 -10.28
N ALA A 347 14.54 11.39 -11.33
CA ALA A 347 15.90 11.92 -11.28
C ALA A 347 16.04 13.22 -12.07
N ALA A 348 16.81 14.16 -11.55
CA ALA A 348 17.33 15.27 -12.35
C ALA A 348 18.48 14.78 -13.22
N LEU A 349 18.46 15.15 -14.49
CA LEU A 349 19.58 14.93 -15.40
C LEU A 349 20.56 16.10 -15.27
N ARG A 350 21.76 15.80 -14.80
CA ARG A 350 22.87 16.77 -14.72
C ARG A 350 23.74 16.65 -15.95
N GLY A 351 24.18 17.80 -16.45
CA GLY A 351 25.01 17.89 -17.66
C GLY A 351 24.24 17.70 -18.96
N VAL A 352 22.90 17.63 -18.94
CA VAL A 352 22.05 17.46 -20.14
C VAL A 352 21.16 18.69 -20.28
N GLY A 353 21.42 19.51 -21.31
CA GLY A 353 20.63 20.71 -21.55
C GLY A 353 20.85 21.82 -20.51
N ASP A 354 19.89 22.75 -20.46
CA ASP A 354 19.71 23.71 -19.37
C ASP A 354 19.01 23.06 -18.17
N ALA A 355 18.05 22.16 -18.45
CA ALA A 355 17.34 21.37 -17.45
C ALA A 355 16.99 19.99 -18.02
N GLY A 356 16.94 18.96 -17.16
CA GLY A 356 16.47 17.66 -17.57
C GLY A 356 15.93 16.81 -16.44
N SER A 357 14.96 15.96 -16.76
CA SER A 357 14.32 15.01 -15.85
C SER A 357 14.25 13.64 -16.50
N LEU A 358 14.40 12.59 -15.68
CA LEU A 358 14.12 11.21 -16.04
C LEU A 358 13.10 10.65 -15.05
N ILE A 359 12.02 10.11 -15.60
CA ILE A 359 10.91 9.51 -14.86
C ILE A 359 10.86 8.05 -15.27
N THR A 360 11.02 7.15 -14.30
CA THR A 360 10.86 5.70 -14.51
C THR A 360 9.55 5.28 -13.90
N MET A 361 8.71 4.69 -14.72
CA MET A 361 7.32 4.35 -14.41
C MET A 361 7.03 2.90 -14.77
N ARG A 362 6.01 2.36 -14.12
CA ARG A 362 5.38 1.10 -14.51
C ARG A 362 3.88 1.31 -14.57
N TYR A 363 3.21 0.59 -15.44
CA TYR A 363 1.76 0.67 -15.56
C TYR A 363 1.18 -0.69 -15.93
N VAL A 364 -0.12 -0.86 -15.77
CA VAL A 364 -0.78 -2.13 -16.10
C VAL A 364 -1.95 -1.88 -17.03
N ASP A 365 -1.93 -2.60 -18.15
CA ASP A 365 -3.05 -2.68 -19.06
C ASP A 365 -3.45 -4.14 -19.33
N ARG A 366 -4.35 -4.36 -20.29
CA ARG A 366 -4.86 -5.70 -20.64
C ARG A 366 -3.77 -6.68 -21.12
N ARG A 367 -2.62 -6.17 -21.54
CA ARG A 367 -1.46 -6.94 -22.04
C ARG A 367 -0.51 -7.34 -20.93
N GLY A 368 -0.59 -6.72 -19.74
CA GLY A 368 0.24 -7.02 -18.59
C GLY A 368 0.82 -5.77 -17.94
N ILE A 369 1.89 -5.95 -17.17
CA ILE A 369 2.68 -4.85 -16.62
C ILE A 369 3.71 -4.41 -17.64
N HIS A 370 3.82 -3.11 -17.83
CA HIS A 370 4.74 -2.45 -18.74
C HIS A 370 5.66 -1.53 -17.95
N ASP A 371 6.91 -1.42 -18.39
CA ASP A 371 7.86 -0.44 -17.90
C ASP A 371 7.94 0.71 -18.90
N GLN A 372 7.90 1.93 -18.39
CA GLN A 372 7.98 3.14 -19.18
C GLN A 372 9.07 4.07 -18.64
N GLN A 373 9.91 4.61 -19.52
CA GLN A 373 10.91 5.61 -19.16
C GLN A 373 10.71 6.88 -19.97
N VAL A 374 10.61 8.01 -19.27
CA VAL A 374 10.40 9.32 -19.87
C VAL A 374 11.56 10.23 -19.54
N ALA A 375 12.34 10.63 -20.55
CA ALA A 375 13.40 11.61 -20.41
C ALA A 375 13.01 12.92 -21.08
N ILE A 376 12.99 14.00 -20.32
CA ILE A 376 12.59 15.33 -20.76
C ILE A 376 13.78 16.25 -20.58
N ALA A 377 14.23 16.93 -21.63
CA ALA A 377 15.38 17.83 -21.57
C ALA A 377 15.06 19.14 -22.29
N GLN A 378 15.38 20.25 -21.64
CA GLN A 378 15.27 21.60 -22.20
C GLN A 378 16.65 22.10 -22.62
N SER A 379 16.72 22.77 -23.77
CA SER A 379 17.87 23.58 -24.19
C SER A 379 17.36 24.81 -24.92
N GLY A 380 17.46 25.99 -24.31
CA GLY A 380 17.04 27.26 -24.87
C GLY A 380 15.55 27.26 -25.19
N THR A 381 15.20 27.44 -26.46
CA THR A 381 13.81 27.39 -26.95
C THR A 381 13.26 25.96 -27.12
N ALA A 382 14.10 24.93 -27.14
CA ALA A 382 13.70 23.56 -27.45
C ALA A 382 13.48 22.69 -26.21
N VAL A 383 12.39 21.92 -26.21
CA VAL A 383 12.18 20.79 -25.30
C VAL A 383 12.17 19.49 -26.09
N ILE A 384 12.98 18.53 -25.64
CA ILE A 384 13.03 17.17 -26.16
C ILE A 384 12.40 16.23 -25.15
N THR A 385 11.48 15.39 -25.62
CA THR A 385 10.87 14.32 -24.83
C THR A 385 11.14 12.97 -25.48
N TRP A 386 11.70 12.05 -24.71
CA TRP A 386 11.79 10.64 -25.05
C TRP A 386 10.82 9.85 -24.18
N VAL A 387 10.00 9.01 -24.80
CA VAL A 387 9.18 7.99 -24.12
C VAL A 387 9.62 6.63 -24.62
N ILE A 388 10.05 5.74 -23.72
CA ILE A 388 10.40 4.35 -24.03
C ILE A 388 9.41 3.45 -23.30
N ASP A 389 8.53 2.78 -24.04
CA ASP A 389 7.57 1.80 -23.52
C ASP A 389 8.06 0.38 -23.87
N ALA A 390 8.24 -0.45 -22.84
CA ALA A 390 8.64 -1.83 -23.01
C ALA A 390 7.88 -2.79 -22.08
N PRO A 391 7.62 -4.03 -22.53
CA PRO A 391 6.92 -5.05 -21.74
C PRO A 391 7.72 -5.60 -20.55
N THR A 392 8.98 -5.20 -20.38
CA THR A 392 9.82 -5.31 -19.18
C THR A 392 11.23 -4.83 -19.56
N THR A 393 11.61 -3.64 -19.10
CA THR A 393 12.99 -3.15 -19.20
C THR A 393 13.58 -3.04 -17.82
N GLY A 394 14.47 -3.97 -17.51
CA GLY A 394 15.28 -3.86 -16.30
C GLY A 394 16.05 -2.53 -16.22
N PRO A 395 16.67 -2.23 -15.06
CA PRO A 395 17.30 -0.94 -14.73
C PRO A 395 18.41 -0.44 -15.70
N VAL A 396 18.81 -1.26 -16.67
CA VAL A 396 19.89 -1.02 -17.65
C VAL A 396 19.56 0.08 -18.68
N VAL A 397 18.29 0.34 -18.97
CA VAL A 397 17.92 1.37 -19.97
C VAL A 397 18.10 2.79 -19.42
N GLY A 398 17.88 3.01 -18.12
CA GLY A 398 17.85 4.35 -17.51
C GLY A 398 19.16 5.13 -17.71
N ALA A 399 20.31 4.54 -17.39
CA ALA A 399 21.62 5.18 -17.57
C ALA A 399 21.96 5.45 -19.05
N ARG A 400 21.51 4.56 -19.95
CA ARG A 400 21.73 4.70 -21.41
C ARG A 400 20.81 5.76 -22.01
N LEU A 401 19.60 5.91 -21.48
CA LEU A 401 18.64 6.93 -21.89
C LEU A 401 19.13 8.34 -21.56
N VAL A 402 19.85 8.55 -20.45
CA VAL A 402 20.53 9.83 -20.17
C VAL A 402 21.50 10.20 -21.31
N GLY A 403 22.28 9.22 -21.79
CA GLY A 403 23.20 9.41 -22.90
C GLY A 403 22.50 9.67 -24.25
N LEU A 404 21.32 9.08 -24.47
CA LEU A 404 20.47 9.34 -25.63
C LEU A 404 19.89 10.76 -25.57
N ALA A 405 19.30 11.17 -24.44
CA ALA A 405 18.79 12.52 -24.25
C ALA A 405 19.89 13.58 -24.46
N ALA A 406 21.10 13.35 -23.92
CA ALA A 406 22.25 14.22 -24.15
C ALA A 406 22.69 14.26 -25.63
N ALA A 407 22.50 13.18 -26.39
CA ALA A 407 22.79 13.16 -27.82
C ALA A 407 21.75 13.94 -28.61
N SER A 408 20.46 13.85 -28.24
CA SER A 408 19.38 14.63 -28.85
C SER A 408 19.55 16.13 -28.56
N VAL A 409 19.86 16.51 -27.31
CA VAL A 409 20.14 17.91 -26.95
C VAL A 409 21.27 18.50 -27.78
N ARG A 410 22.34 17.74 -28.01
CA ARG A 410 23.49 18.21 -28.82
C ARG A 410 23.14 18.50 -30.28
N ARG A 411 22.04 17.97 -30.81
CA ARG A 411 21.55 18.29 -32.15
C ARG A 411 20.94 19.69 -32.13
N VAL A 412 19.95 19.90 -31.27
CA VAL A 412 19.13 21.12 -31.24
C VAL A 412 19.78 22.32 -30.55
N CYS A 413 20.74 22.14 -29.64
CA CYS A 413 21.13 23.19 -28.70
C CYS A 413 21.67 24.47 -29.35
N ALA A 414 22.38 24.35 -30.48
CA ALA A 414 22.91 25.49 -31.20
C ALA A 414 21.78 26.33 -31.82
N ALA A 415 20.85 25.70 -32.54
CA ALA A 415 19.67 26.34 -33.11
C ALA A 415 18.75 26.92 -32.02
N ALA A 416 18.63 26.22 -30.90
CA ALA A 416 17.81 26.64 -29.78
C ALA A 416 18.45 27.72 -28.89
N THR A 417 19.71 28.09 -29.13
CA THR A 417 20.48 29.05 -28.32
C THR A 417 20.58 28.67 -26.83
N GLY A 418 20.60 27.37 -26.54
CA GLY A 418 20.66 26.82 -25.18
C GLY A 418 21.94 26.06 -24.86
N SER A 419 22.05 25.55 -23.63
CA SER A 419 23.19 24.70 -23.23
C SER A 419 23.12 23.33 -23.91
N CYS A 420 24.19 22.94 -24.62
CA CYS A 420 24.36 21.58 -25.12
C CYS A 420 24.66 20.54 -24.02
N GLY A 421 24.83 21.00 -22.77
CA GLY A 421 25.28 20.18 -21.65
C GLY A 421 26.78 19.90 -21.65
N ARG A 422 27.30 19.44 -20.52
CA ARG A 422 28.71 19.08 -20.33
C ARG A 422 28.82 17.77 -19.56
N ARG A 423 29.75 16.91 -19.97
CA ARG A 423 30.04 15.66 -19.24
C ARG A 423 30.58 15.95 -17.83
N PRO A 424 30.35 15.05 -16.85
CA PRO A 424 29.61 13.78 -16.96
C PRO A 424 28.09 13.99 -17.04
N PHE A 425 27.40 13.10 -17.77
CA PHE A 425 25.94 13.06 -17.79
C PHE A 425 25.46 12.10 -16.72
N THR A 426 24.70 12.58 -15.73
CA THR A 426 24.30 11.76 -14.58
C THR A 426 22.83 11.97 -14.24
N ALA A 427 22.15 10.90 -13.87
CA ALA A 427 20.84 10.97 -13.23
C ALA A 427 21.04 11.04 -11.70
N VAL A 428 20.52 12.09 -11.07
CA VAL A 428 20.55 12.28 -9.62
C VAL A 428 19.13 12.09 -9.10
N GLU A 429 18.90 11.00 -8.37
CA GLU A 429 17.60 10.69 -7.78
C GLU A 429 17.16 11.79 -6.80
N GLN A 430 15.89 12.18 -6.89
CA GLN A 430 15.27 13.19 -6.03
C GLN A 430 13.75 12.97 -6.01
N PRO A 431 13.01 13.63 -5.10
CA PRO A 431 11.55 13.56 -5.12
C PRO A 431 10.96 14.12 -6.43
N PRO A 432 9.94 13.45 -7.03
CA PRO A 432 9.19 14.03 -8.15
C PRO A 432 8.46 15.31 -7.72
N PRO A 433 8.13 16.23 -8.64
CA PRO A 433 7.38 17.43 -8.30
C PRO A 433 6.05 17.11 -7.59
N SER A 434 5.56 18.05 -6.78
CA SER A 434 4.23 17.96 -6.18
C SER A 434 3.17 18.10 -7.29
N VAL A 435 2.38 17.05 -7.49
CA VAL A 435 1.33 17.02 -8.52
C VAL A 435 -0.08 17.22 -7.96
N ASP A 436 -0.28 16.96 -6.66
CA ASP A 436 -1.53 17.27 -5.97
C ASP A 436 -1.32 18.38 -4.90
N ARG A 437 -2.42 18.78 -4.23
CA ARG A 437 -2.42 19.78 -3.15
C ARG A 437 -2.13 19.19 -1.75
N ALA A 438 -2.13 17.87 -1.62
CA ALA A 438 -1.84 17.09 -0.43
C ALA A 438 -0.32 16.90 -0.24
N LYS A 439 0.40 18.01 -0.08
CA LYS A 439 1.83 17.98 0.25
C LYS A 439 2.09 17.09 1.47
N GLY A 440 3.17 16.30 1.42
CA GLY A 440 3.51 15.36 2.49
C GLY A 440 2.86 13.98 2.39
N PHE A 441 1.93 13.76 1.45
CA PHE A 441 1.26 12.48 1.26
C PHE A 441 1.74 11.75 0.01
N LEU A 442 1.59 10.44 0.02
CA LEU A 442 1.54 9.64 -1.18
C LEU A 442 0.42 10.15 -2.10
N THR A 443 0.63 9.96 -3.39
CA THR A 443 -0.33 10.18 -4.47
C THR A 443 -0.59 8.85 -5.17
N VAL A 444 -1.61 8.78 -6.02
CA VAL A 444 -1.97 7.53 -6.72
C VAL A 444 -0.83 6.97 -7.57
N VAL A 445 0.04 7.84 -8.11
CA VAL A 445 1.23 7.41 -8.86
C VAL A 445 2.35 6.89 -7.98
N ASP A 446 2.25 6.98 -6.66
CA ASP A 446 3.23 6.39 -5.75
C ASP A 446 2.84 4.95 -5.33
N LEU A 447 1.65 4.48 -5.75
CA LEU A 447 1.07 3.21 -5.33
C LEU A 447 1.47 2.05 -6.25
N PRO A 448 1.49 0.81 -5.74
CA PRO A 448 1.85 -0.36 -6.52
C PRO A 448 0.89 -0.65 -7.68
N VAL A 449 1.45 -1.19 -8.77
CA VAL A 449 0.68 -1.79 -9.88
C VAL A 449 0.60 -3.30 -9.73
N PHE A 450 -0.54 -3.88 -10.13
CA PHE A 450 -0.73 -5.32 -10.07
C PHE A 450 -1.22 -5.88 -11.40
N ALA A 451 -0.63 -6.99 -11.84
CA ALA A 451 -1.04 -7.67 -13.05
C ALA A 451 -2.54 -8.04 -12.98
N GLY A 452 -3.31 -7.58 -13.97
CA GLY A 452 -4.75 -7.86 -14.05
C GLY A 452 -5.65 -6.95 -13.21
N LEU A 453 -5.11 -5.92 -12.54
CA LEU A 453 -5.88 -4.84 -11.91
C LEU A 453 -5.74 -3.55 -12.74
N THR A 454 -6.58 -3.38 -13.75
CA THR A 454 -6.53 -2.21 -14.65
C THR A 454 -7.34 -1.02 -14.16
N ASP A 455 -8.24 -1.22 -13.20
CA ASP A 455 -9.05 -0.13 -12.64
C ASP A 455 -8.20 0.78 -11.75
N PRO A 456 -8.33 2.11 -11.87
CA PRO A 456 -7.37 3.03 -11.30
C PRO A 456 -7.47 3.14 -9.78
N TRP A 457 -6.33 3.34 -9.12
CA TRP A 457 -6.30 3.86 -7.76
C TRP A 457 -6.96 5.24 -7.69
N VAL A 458 -7.80 5.44 -6.67
CA VAL A 458 -8.44 6.70 -6.33
C VAL A 458 -8.04 7.08 -4.90
N ALA A 459 -7.66 8.33 -4.71
CA ALA A 459 -7.28 8.88 -3.41
C ALA A 459 -8.34 9.82 -2.86
N THR A 460 -8.70 9.67 -1.58
CA THR A 460 -9.48 10.69 -0.88
C THR A 460 -8.65 11.97 -0.69
N GLY A 461 -9.32 13.11 -0.55
CA GLY A 461 -8.65 14.33 -0.10
C GLY A 461 -8.19 14.18 1.35
N PRO A 462 -7.00 14.67 1.76
CA PRO A 462 -6.56 14.50 3.12
C PRO A 462 -7.36 15.38 4.07
N SER A 463 -7.95 14.76 5.08
CA SER A 463 -8.78 15.39 6.11
C SER A 463 -8.07 15.37 7.46
N THR A 464 -8.45 16.29 8.34
CA THR A 464 -7.97 16.26 9.74
C THR A 464 -8.43 14.99 10.42
N ALA A 465 -7.52 14.29 11.08
CA ALA A 465 -7.78 13.01 11.72
C ALA A 465 -7.60 13.13 13.23
N ARG A 466 -8.68 12.91 13.99
CA ARG A 466 -8.62 12.81 15.47
C ARG A 466 -8.23 11.41 15.93
N ILE A 467 -8.69 10.41 15.17
CA ILE A 467 -8.32 9.01 15.33
C ILE A 467 -7.44 8.70 14.13
N ASN A 468 -6.37 7.93 14.34
CA ASN A 468 -5.48 7.49 13.28
C ASN A 468 -6.11 6.34 12.48
N PRO A 469 -6.62 6.55 11.26
CA PRO A 469 -7.22 5.48 10.47
C PRO A 469 -6.19 4.51 9.87
N ALA A 470 -4.89 4.84 9.91
CA ALA A 470 -3.83 3.93 9.54
C ALA A 470 -3.39 3.02 10.72
N ALA A 471 -3.86 3.28 11.94
CA ALA A 471 -3.54 2.41 13.08
C ALA A 471 -4.10 1.01 12.87
N THR A 472 -3.33 0.01 13.27
CA THR A 472 -3.76 -1.39 13.33
C THR A 472 -4.09 -1.78 14.77
N ASP A 473 -4.69 -2.95 14.95
CA ASP A 473 -4.91 -3.54 16.28
C ASP A 473 -3.60 -3.86 17.02
N CYS A 474 -2.46 -3.90 16.32
CA CYS A 474 -1.15 -4.16 16.89
C CYS A 474 -0.48 -2.93 17.48
N ASP A 475 -0.51 -1.80 16.79
CA ASP A 475 0.12 -0.57 17.26
C ASP A 475 -0.83 0.30 18.09
N ARG A 476 -2.10 0.42 17.65
CA ARG A 476 -3.05 1.43 18.15
C ARG A 476 -2.45 2.83 18.24
N ALA A 477 -1.62 3.20 17.26
CA ALA A 477 -0.82 4.41 17.30
C ALA A 477 -1.71 5.66 17.38
N ASP A 478 -1.56 6.41 18.47
CA ASP A 478 -2.31 7.63 18.74
C ASP A 478 -1.41 8.86 18.59
N PHE A 479 -1.44 9.46 17.40
CA PHE A 479 -0.69 10.67 17.10
C PHE A 479 -1.10 11.84 18.01
N ALA A 480 -2.41 11.98 18.30
CA ALA A 480 -2.92 13.10 19.08
C ALA A 480 -2.54 12.94 20.56
N GLY A 481 -2.73 11.74 21.10
CA GLY A 481 -2.29 11.38 22.46
C GLY A 481 -0.79 11.54 22.68
N ALA A 482 0.01 11.30 21.64
CA ALA A 482 1.46 11.51 21.66
C ALA A 482 1.89 12.98 21.43
N GLY A 483 0.96 13.92 21.32
CA GLY A 483 1.24 15.35 21.18
C GLY A 483 1.62 15.81 19.77
N ALA A 484 1.27 15.05 18.73
CA ALA A 484 1.41 15.52 17.35
C ALA A 484 0.34 16.57 17.01
N GLU A 485 0.72 17.53 16.19
CA GLU A 485 -0.14 18.54 15.60
C GLU A 485 -0.32 18.29 14.09
N LEU A 486 -1.24 19.03 13.47
CA LEU A 486 -1.52 18.97 12.03
C LEU A 486 -1.81 17.54 11.52
N ILE A 487 -2.45 16.73 12.36
CA ILE A 487 -2.73 15.33 12.06
C ILE A 487 -3.75 15.24 10.93
N ARG A 488 -3.33 14.64 9.82
CA ARG A 488 -4.17 14.47 8.64
C ARG A 488 -4.05 13.04 8.14
N ALA A 489 -5.12 12.54 7.54
CA ALA A 489 -5.13 11.22 6.93
C ALA A 489 -5.82 11.22 5.57
N ARG A 490 -5.45 10.27 4.73
CA ARG A 490 -6.13 9.97 3.47
C ARG A 490 -6.09 8.47 3.19
N SER A 491 -7.00 8.02 2.35
CA SER A 491 -7.09 6.62 1.93
C SER A 491 -7.08 6.51 0.41
N PHE A 492 -6.59 5.38 -0.06
CA PHE A 492 -6.47 4.98 -1.44
C PHE A 492 -7.24 3.69 -1.64
N VAL A 493 -8.15 3.68 -2.61
CA VAL A 493 -9.04 2.55 -2.92
C VAL A 493 -9.16 2.41 -4.43
N VAL A 494 -9.66 1.27 -4.89
CA VAL A 494 -9.95 1.03 -6.32
C VAL A 494 -11.45 0.75 -6.45
N PRO A 495 -12.28 1.80 -6.52
CA PRO A 495 -13.74 1.68 -6.33
C PRO A 495 -14.44 0.94 -7.47
N ASP A 496 -13.89 1.02 -8.69
CA ASP A 496 -14.51 0.45 -9.89
C ASP A 496 -14.14 -1.04 -10.11
N ALA A 497 -13.25 -1.60 -9.28
CA ALA A 497 -12.81 -2.99 -9.42
C ALA A 497 -13.84 -3.97 -8.83
N GLU A 498 -14.57 -4.67 -9.70
CA GLU A 498 -15.67 -5.58 -9.34
C GLU A 498 -15.26 -6.81 -8.49
N ARG A 499 -13.96 -7.13 -8.41
CA ARG A 499 -13.45 -8.39 -7.82
C ARG A 499 -12.47 -8.18 -6.67
N LEU A 500 -12.38 -6.96 -6.14
CA LEU A 500 -11.59 -6.70 -4.95
C LEU A 500 -12.41 -6.95 -3.67
N PRO A 501 -11.80 -7.51 -2.61
CA PRO A 501 -12.42 -7.50 -1.30
C PRO A 501 -12.69 -6.07 -0.82
N ASP A 502 -13.78 -5.86 -0.08
CA ASP A 502 -14.15 -4.54 0.49
C ASP A 502 -13.06 -3.89 1.36
N ILE A 503 -12.12 -4.70 1.86
CA ILE A 503 -11.02 -4.27 2.73
C ILE A 503 -9.75 -3.87 1.96
N PHE A 504 -9.69 -4.08 0.63
CA PHE A 504 -8.50 -3.76 -0.15
C PHE A 504 -8.29 -2.26 -0.24
N GLY A 505 -7.12 -1.79 0.17
CA GLY A 505 -6.78 -0.38 0.09
C GLY A 505 -5.57 -0.01 0.94
N MET A 506 -5.17 1.25 0.83
CA MET A 506 -4.07 1.81 1.61
C MET A 506 -4.55 3.05 2.34
N THR A 507 -4.11 3.25 3.57
CA THR A 507 -4.39 4.46 4.34
C THR A 507 -3.09 5.03 4.87
N GLN A 508 -2.93 6.34 4.76
CA GLN A 508 -1.79 7.07 5.29
C GLN A 508 -2.26 8.14 6.28
N THR A 509 -1.64 8.16 7.45
CA THR A 509 -1.78 9.22 8.45
C THR A 509 -0.43 9.93 8.60
N VAL A 510 -0.45 11.25 8.67
CA VAL A 510 0.74 12.08 8.90
C VAL A 510 0.47 12.99 10.08
N GLY A 511 1.45 13.17 10.96
CA GLY A 511 1.43 14.15 12.04
C GLY A 511 2.79 14.80 12.25
N ARG A 512 2.78 16.01 12.82
CA ARG A 512 3.98 16.80 13.10
C ARG A 512 4.21 16.93 14.60
N PHE A 513 5.37 16.55 15.07
CA PHE A 513 5.77 16.66 16.47
C PHE A 513 6.52 17.98 16.73
N GLY A 514 6.55 18.40 18.00
CA GLY A 514 7.27 19.60 18.43
C GLY A 514 8.80 19.50 18.28
N SER A 515 9.35 18.28 18.28
CA SER A 515 10.79 18.03 18.11
C SER A 515 11.07 16.70 17.40
N VAL A 516 12.30 16.53 16.94
CA VAL A 516 12.77 15.25 16.35
C VAL A 516 12.80 14.15 17.41
N ASP A 517 13.14 14.48 18.65
CA ASP A 517 13.17 13.52 19.75
C ASP A 517 11.77 13.01 20.11
N ALA A 518 10.76 13.89 20.11
CA ALA A 518 9.36 13.48 20.30
C ALA A 518 8.87 12.59 19.15
N ALA A 519 9.23 12.92 17.91
CA ALA A 519 8.92 12.08 16.76
C ALA A 519 9.60 10.69 16.85
N ASN A 520 10.84 10.61 17.34
CA ASN A 520 11.54 9.35 17.55
C ASN A 520 10.92 8.52 18.68
N ALA A 521 10.60 9.15 19.80
CA ALA A 521 9.94 8.48 20.92
C ALA A 521 8.62 7.83 20.48
N PHE A 522 7.84 8.53 19.66
CA PHE A 522 6.62 7.98 19.07
C PHE A 522 6.91 6.79 18.13
N LEU A 523 7.95 6.88 17.29
CA LEU A 523 8.38 5.77 16.43
C LEU A 523 8.76 4.52 17.23
N ASP A 524 9.53 4.71 18.30
CA ASP A 524 10.02 3.63 19.15
C ASP A 524 8.86 3.00 19.97
N GLU A 525 7.91 3.81 20.44
CA GLU A 525 6.69 3.35 21.11
C GLU A 525 5.86 2.47 20.18
N VAL A 526 5.62 2.92 18.95
CA VAL A 526 4.85 2.17 17.96
C VAL A 526 5.58 0.89 17.56
N ASP A 527 6.90 0.93 17.31
CA ASP A 527 7.71 -0.26 17.02
C ASP A 527 7.64 -1.29 18.15
N ALA A 528 7.82 -0.86 19.40
CA ALA A 528 7.71 -1.74 20.56
C ALA A 528 6.30 -2.36 20.66
N SER A 529 5.26 -1.58 20.39
CA SER A 529 3.87 -2.04 20.37
C SER A 529 3.67 -3.11 19.28
N VAL A 530 4.10 -2.85 18.04
CA VAL A 530 3.94 -3.81 16.93
C VAL A 530 4.72 -5.09 17.18
N ARG A 531 5.99 -5.01 17.59
CA ARG A 531 6.83 -6.19 17.86
C ARG A 531 6.30 -7.03 19.03
N GLY A 532 5.73 -6.39 20.06
CA GLY A 532 5.06 -7.07 21.17
C GLY A 532 3.63 -7.53 20.86
N CYS A 533 3.11 -7.30 19.65
CA CYS A 533 1.72 -7.60 19.32
C CYS A 533 1.41 -9.10 19.40
N SER A 534 2.29 -9.95 18.85
CA SER A 534 2.12 -11.40 18.87
C SER A 534 2.13 -12.01 20.28
N ASP A 535 2.66 -11.28 21.26
CA ASP A 535 2.60 -11.68 22.67
C ASP A 535 1.23 -11.36 23.30
N ARG A 536 0.59 -10.27 22.85
CA ARG A 536 -0.71 -9.78 23.35
C ARG A 536 -1.90 -10.44 22.65
N GLN A 537 -1.76 -10.78 21.38
CA GLN A 537 -2.83 -11.34 20.55
C GLN A 537 -2.34 -12.56 19.77
N ILE A 538 -2.79 -13.74 20.20
CA ILE A 538 -2.34 -15.03 19.67
C ILE A 538 -2.69 -15.25 18.19
N SER A 539 -3.71 -14.58 17.66
CA SER A 539 -4.12 -14.69 16.26
C SER A 539 -3.34 -13.78 15.31
N LEU A 540 -2.40 -12.98 15.83
CA LEU A 540 -1.59 -12.04 15.06
C LEU A 540 -0.13 -12.50 15.02
N GLU A 541 0.39 -12.67 13.81
CA GLU A 541 1.81 -12.88 13.54
C GLU A 541 2.40 -11.60 12.98
N VAL A 542 3.59 -11.22 13.44
CA VAL A 542 4.29 -10.01 13.02
C VAL A 542 5.66 -10.39 12.51
N ASN A 543 5.90 -10.09 11.23
CA ASN A 543 7.23 -10.11 10.64
C ASN A 543 7.69 -8.66 10.49
N ALA A 544 8.85 -8.33 11.06
CA ALA A 544 9.44 -7.02 10.92
C ALA A 544 10.59 -7.10 9.90
N ASP A 545 10.60 -6.15 8.97
CA ASP A 545 11.66 -6.03 7.98
C ASP A 545 12.82 -5.18 8.52
N ASP A 546 13.87 -5.05 7.72
CA ASP A 546 15.04 -4.24 8.07
C ASP A 546 14.68 -2.74 8.18
N PRO A 547 15.38 -1.98 9.05
CA PRO A 547 15.13 -0.55 9.17
C PRO A 547 15.34 0.19 7.86
N ILE A 548 14.37 1.02 7.49
CA ILE A 548 14.46 1.91 6.34
C ILE A 548 15.28 3.14 6.72
N THR A 549 16.29 3.46 5.91
CA THR A 549 17.10 4.67 6.07
C THR A 549 16.76 5.68 4.98
N VAL A 550 16.48 6.93 5.38
CA VAL A 550 16.22 8.03 4.43
C VAL A 550 16.98 9.29 4.84
N ALA A 551 17.12 10.23 3.91
CA ALA A 551 17.73 11.51 4.21
C ALA A 551 16.96 12.22 5.35
N ARG A 552 17.66 12.54 6.45
CA ARG A 552 17.11 13.22 7.64
C ARG A 552 16.01 12.43 8.37
N GLY A 553 16.03 11.10 8.27
CA GLY A 553 14.96 10.27 8.80
C GLY A 553 15.26 8.77 8.80
N GLY A 554 14.25 8.01 9.19
CA GLY A 554 14.29 6.55 9.23
C GLY A 554 12.92 5.98 9.53
N GLY A 555 12.72 4.70 9.22
CA GLY A 555 11.43 4.03 9.33
C GLY A 555 11.56 2.53 9.45
N ARG A 556 10.41 1.85 9.52
CA ARG A 556 10.29 0.40 9.65
C ARG A 556 9.02 -0.07 8.94
N THR A 557 9.06 -1.30 8.50
CA THR A 557 7.97 -2.00 7.83
C THR A 557 7.68 -3.31 8.53
N TYR A 558 6.41 -3.69 8.51
CA TYR A 558 5.90 -4.87 9.17
C TYR A 558 4.87 -5.54 8.27
N GLU A 559 4.91 -6.86 8.25
CA GLU A 559 3.82 -7.70 7.78
C GLU A 559 3.09 -8.28 9.00
N ILE A 560 1.83 -7.93 9.13
CA ILE A 560 0.95 -8.33 10.24
C ILE A 560 -0.10 -9.27 9.68
N THR A 561 -0.06 -10.55 10.06
CA THR A 561 -1.02 -11.56 9.61
C THR A 561 -2.03 -11.88 10.70
N LEU A 562 -3.30 -11.55 10.47
CA LEU A 562 -4.43 -11.89 11.32
C LEU A 562 -5.11 -13.17 10.85
N THR A 563 -5.01 -14.22 11.66
CA THR A 563 -5.73 -15.47 11.41
C THR A 563 -7.16 -15.38 11.95
N THR A 564 -8.11 -15.07 11.07
CA THR A 564 -9.53 -14.96 11.46
C THR A 564 -10.20 -16.34 11.57
N SER A 565 -9.89 -17.30 10.67
CA SER A 565 -10.32 -18.72 10.65
C SER A 565 -9.29 -19.61 9.92
N GLU A 566 -9.50 -20.94 9.88
CA GLU A 566 -8.62 -21.93 9.22
C GLU A 566 -8.11 -21.57 7.83
N SER A 567 -8.95 -20.90 7.05
CA SER A 567 -8.72 -20.64 5.63
C SER A 567 -8.74 -19.15 5.31
N ARG A 568 -8.75 -18.28 6.33
CA ARG A 568 -8.78 -16.83 6.12
C ARG A 568 -7.79 -16.15 7.05
N THR A 569 -6.61 -15.95 6.51
CA THR A 569 -5.62 -14.98 6.98
C THR A 569 -5.92 -13.65 6.30
N ILE A 570 -5.91 -12.57 7.07
CA ILE A 570 -5.88 -11.22 6.54
C ILE A 570 -4.49 -10.70 6.81
N THR A 571 -3.78 -10.31 5.77
CA THR A 571 -2.47 -9.68 5.88
C THR A 571 -2.65 -8.18 5.85
N PHE A 572 -1.91 -7.48 6.69
CA PHE A 572 -1.75 -6.04 6.66
C PHE A 572 -0.26 -5.75 6.54
N ARG A 573 0.12 -4.83 5.65
CA ARG A 573 1.47 -4.29 5.62
C ARG A 573 1.43 -2.91 6.26
N MET A 574 2.23 -2.72 7.31
CA MET A 574 2.30 -1.47 8.04
C MET A 574 3.69 -0.86 7.87
N GLY A 575 3.75 0.39 7.46
CA GLY A 575 4.97 1.19 7.36
C GLY A 575 4.91 2.36 8.32
N LEU A 576 6.01 2.65 9.00
CA LEU A 576 6.18 3.82 9.84
C LEU A 576 7.45 4.54 9.42
N ILE A 577 7.36 5.84 9.13
CA ILE A 577 8.49 6.61 8.59
C ILE A 577 8.52 8.00 9.18
N ARG A 578 9.71 8.46 9.56
CA ARG A 578 9.96 9.79 10.11
C ARG A 578 10.90 10.57 9.22
N VAL A 579 10.57 11.84 8.97
CA VAL A 579 11.41 12.81 8.27
C VAL A 579 11.38 14.12 9.06
N GLY A 580 12.53 14.49 9.65
CA GLY A 580 12.57 15.64 10.56
C GLY A 580 11.60 15.47 11.74
N THR A 581 10.65 16.39 11.91
CA THR A 581 9.63 16.29 12.97
C THR A 581 8.31 15.67 12.51
N GLN A 582 8.23 15.24 11.25
CA GLN A 582 7.03 14.61 10.71
C GLN A 582 7.15 13.11 10.78
N VAL A 583 6.05 12.46 11.16
CA VAL A 583 5.89 11.01 11.12
C VAL A 583 4.71 10.69 10.22
N ALA A 584 4.87 9.67 9.39
CA ALA A 584 3.78 9.07 8.64
C ALA A 584 3.66 7.59 8.99
N GLN A 585 2.42 7.13 9.16
CA GLN A 585 2.07 5.73 9.22
C GLN A 585 1.25 5.37 7.98
N ILE A 586 1.59 4.24 7.37
CA ILE A 586 0.93 3.70 6.18
C ILE A 586 0.47 2.30 6.53
N THR A 587 -0.79 1.99 6.24
CA THR A 587 -1.31 0.63 6.34
C THR A 587 -1.91 0.24 5.00
N PHE A 588 -1.40 -0.83 4.43
CA PHE A 588 -1.91 -1.45 3.20
C PHE A 588 -2.55 -2.78 3.54
N THR A 589 -3.79 -2.96 3.11
CA THR A 589 -4.53 -4.22 3.24
C THR A 589 -4.57 -4.87 1.87
N PRO A 590 -3.65 -5.81 1.56
CA PRO A 590 -3.66 -6.54 0.31
C PRO A 590 -4.83 -7.53 0.19
N SER A 591 -4.90 -8.18 -0.97
CA SER A 591 -5.67 -9.41 -1.18
C SER A 591 -4.74 -10.54 -1.62
N GLU A 592 -5.19 -11.80 -1.57
CA GLU A 592 -4.39 -12.95 -2.01
C GLU A 592 -3.79 -12.82 -3.42
N ARG A 593 -4.45 -12.07 -4.32
CA ARG A 593 -4.01 -11.88 -5.71
C ARG A 593 -3.26 -10.57 -5.94
N PHE A 594 -3.44 -9.60 -5.06
CA PHE A 594 -2.96 -8.24 -5.20
C PHE A 594 -2.27 -7.87 -3.89
N ASP A 595 -1.02 -8.29 -3.80
CA ASP A 595 -0.11 -7.98 -2.71
C ASP A 595 1.25 -7.62 -3.29
N VAL A 596 2.05 -6.92 -2.50
CA VAL A 596 3.42 -6.56 -2.80
C VAL A 596 4.37 -7.39 -1.97
N SER A 597 5.59 -7.59 -2.45
CA SER A 597 6.68 -8.11 -1.62
C SER A 597 7.09 -7.11 -0.53
N PRO A 598 7.81 -7.56 0.52
CA PRO A 598 8.41 -6.67 1.51
C PRO A 598 9.23 -5.54 0.87
N ASP A 599 10.13 -5.86 -0.07
CA ASP A 599 10.95 -4.87 -0.79
C ASP A 599 10.11 -3.83 -1.57
N GLU A 600 9.02 -4.26 -2.19
CA GLU A 600 8.11 -3.36 -2.90
C GLU A 600 7.34 -2.44 -1.93
N PHE A 601 6.97 -2.96 -0.75
CA PHE A 601 6.34 -2.16 0.28
C PHE A 601 7.31 -1.15 0.92
N ASP A 602 8.57 -1.55 1.14
CA ASP A 602 9.64 -0.64 1.57
C ASP A 602 9.79 0.54 0.61
N GLN A 603 9.71 0.29 -0.70
CA GLN A 603 9.76 1.34 -1.70
C GLN A 603 8.55 2.29 -1.62
N VAL A 604 7.34 1.79 -1.28
CA VAL A 604 6.18 2.65 -1.00
C VAL A 604 6.46 3.57 0.19
N VAL A 605 7.01 3.02 1.28
CA VAL A 605 7.33 3.78 2.50
C VAL A 605 8.45 4.80 2.24
N GLN A 606 9.46 4.44 1.45
CA GLN A 606 10.51 5.37 1.01
C GLN A 606 9.94 6.51 0.15
N ARG A 607 9.01 6.24 -0.78
CA ARG A 607 8.32 7.29 -1.53
C ARG A 607 7.52 8.21 -0.62
N ALA A 608 6.87 7.68 0.41
CA ALA A 608 6.19 8.51 1.41
C ALA A 608 7.16 9.42 2.16
N ALA A 609 8.36 8.93 2.48
CA ALA A 609 9.43 9.75 3.06
C ALA A 609 9.84 10.90 2.12
N LEU A 610 10.01 10.60 0.82
CA LEU A 610 10.33 11.62 -0.18
C LEU A 610 9.21 12.66 -0.27
N ARG A 611 7.94 12.26 -0.24
CA ARG A 611 6.78 13.17 -0.22
C ARG A 611 6.74 14.01 1.06
N ALA A 612 7.10 13.45 2.21
CA ALA A 612 7.17 14.18 3.48
C ALA A 612 8.16 15.36 3.42
N THR A 613 9.24 15.25 2.65
CA THR A 613 10.18 16.39 2.45
C THR A 613 9.56 17.60 1.72
N GLN A 614 8.38 17.43 1.13
CA GLN A 614 7.66 18.46 0.36
C GLN A 614 6.56 19.16 1.17
N ALA A 615 6.35 18.72 2.42
CA ALA A 615 5.24 19.12 3.29
C ALA A 615 5.35 20.55 3.84
#